data_AF-M7C3A9-F1
#
_entry.id   AF-M7C3A9-F1
#
_cell.length_a   1.000
_cell.length_b   1.000
_cell.length_c   1.000
_cell.angle_alpha   90.00
_cell.angle_beta   90.00
_cell.angle_gamma   90.00
#
_symmetry.space_group_name_H-M   'P 1'
#
loop_
_entity.id
_entity.type
_entity.pdbx_description
1 polymer ?
#
loop_
_entity_poly.entity_id
_entity_poly.type
_entity_poly.pdbx_seq_one_letter_code
_entity_poly.pdbx_strand_id
1 'polypeptide(L)' 'MCAYKLVTVKFRWWGLQGRVEKFLHKQERRLFTNFHRQLFCWLDKWVDLSMADIRRMEEETQKGV' A
#
# COMPACT_ATOMS: atom_id res chain seq x y z
N MET A 1 12.71 -2.57 12.33
CA MET A 1 12.56 -3.41 11.11
C MET A 1 12.57 -2.52 9.87
N CYS A 2 12.95 -3.03 8.71
CA CYS A 2 13.03 -2.27 7.46
C CYS A 2 12.36 -3.04 6.32
N ALA A 3 11.52 -2.37 5.52
CA ALA A 3 10.91 -2.95 4.33
C ALA A 3 11.55 -2.34 3.07
N TYR A 4 12.36 -3.12 2.36
CA TYR A 4 13.04 -2.71 1.13
C TYR A 4 12.12 -2.98 -0.08
N LYS A 5 11.31 -1.99 -0.46
CA LYS A 5 10.31 -2.09 -1.53
C LYS A 5 10.88 -1.60 -2.87
N LEU A 6 11.39 -2.52 -3.69
CA LEU A 6 11.83 -2.26 -5.06
C LEU A 6 10.60 -2.16 -5.99
N VAL A 7 10.32 -0.96 -6.50
CA VAL A 7 9.17 -0.70 -7.38
C VAL A 7 9.64 -0.61 -8.82
N THR A 8 9.02 -1.38 -9.71
CA THR A 8 9.23 -1.32 -11.16
C THR A 8 7.94 -0.89 -11.84
N VAL A 9 7.97 0.20 -12.61
CA VAL A 9 6.83 0.69 -13.39
C VAL A 9 7.19 0.62 -14.87
N LYS A 10 6.27 0.13 -15.70
CA LYS A 10 6.39 0.10 -17.15
C LYS A 10 5.13 0.69 -17.78
N PHE A 11 5.25 1.80 -18.46
CA PHE A 11 4.14 2.45 -19.16
C PHE A 11 4.54 2.80 -20.60
N ARG A 12 4.13 1.95 -21.55
CA ARG A 12 4.52 2.08 -22.96
C ARG A 12 3.46 2.86 -23.75
N TRP A 13 3.61 4.19 -23.77
CA TRP A 13 2.80 5.08 -24.61
C TRP A 13 3.68 6.19 -25.20
N TRP A 14 3.70 6.29 -26.53
CA TRP A 14 4.44 7.34 -27.24
C TRP A 14 4.02 8.75 -26.78
N GLY A 15 5.00 9.58 -26.42
CA GLY A 15 4.78 10.95 -25.94
C GLY A 15 4.39 11.09 -24.45
N LEU A 16 4.00 10.01 -23.76
CA LEU A 16 3.57 10.05 -22.35
C LEU A 16 4.42 9.20 -21.40
N GLN A 17 5.18 8.23 -21.91
CA GLN A 17 5.97 7.28 -21.12
C GLN A 17 6.68 7.91 -19.92
N GLY A 18 7.67 8.77 -20.16
CA GLY A 18 8.50 9.31 -19.08
C GLY A 18 7.72 10.18 -18.07
N ARG A 19 6.64 10.85 -18.50
CA ARG A 19 5.81 11.67 -17.60
C ARG A 19 4.98 10.79 -16.69
N VAL A 20 4.36 9.75 -17.23
CA VAL A 20 3.47 8.85 -16.48
C VAL A 20 4.28 7.94 -15.55
N GLU A 21 5.40 7.38 -15.99
CA GLU A 21 6.26 6.54 -15.13
C GLU A 21 6.77 7.34 -13.92
N LYS A 22 7.24 8.58 -14.12
CA LYS A 22 7.64 9.47 -13.03
C LYS A 22 6.47 9.81 -12.10
N PHE A 23 5.29 10.07 -12.66
CA PHE A 23 4.09 10.34 -11.87
C PHE A 23 3.72 9.15 -10.99
N LEU A 24 3.72 7.94 -11.53
CA LEU A 24 3.40 6.71 -10.80
C LEU A 24 4.37 6.48 -9.64
N HIS A 25 5.68 6.63 -9.86
CA HIS A 25 6.65 6.54 -8.76
C HIS A 25 6.42 7.60 -7.66
N LYS A 26 5.99 8.82 -8.03
CA LYS A 26 5.64 9.85 -7.04
C LYS A 26 4.40 9.45 -6.24
N GLN A 27 3.39 8.85 -6.88
CA GLN A 27 2.20 8.35 -6.19
C GLN A 27 2.52 7.19 -5.26
N GLU A 28 3.30 6.20 -5.71
CA GLU A 28 3.75 5.08 -4.87
C GLU A 28 4.50 5.57 -3.63
N ARG A 29 5.42 6.52 -3.80
CA ARG A 29 6.12 7.13 -2.65
C ARG A 29 5.14 7.80 -1.69
N ARG A 30 4.15 8.54 -2.21
CA ARG A 30 3.12 9.19 -1.38
C ARG A 30 2.25 8.16 -0.64
N LEU A 31 1.82 7.10 -1.34
CA LEU A 31 1.04 6.01 -0.79
C LEU A 31 1.80 5.34 0.35
N PHE A 32 3.05 4.91 0.13
CA PHE A 32 3.86 4.29 1.18
C PHE A 32 4.09 5.22 2.36
N THR A 33 4.35 6.51 2.12
CA THR A 33 4.56 7.46 3.22
C THR A 33 3.32 7.58 4.10
N ASN A 34 2.15 7.74 3.50
CA ASN A 34 0.90 7.89 4.23
C ASN A 34 0.48 6.59 4.90
N PHE A 35 0.60 5.46 4.18
CA PHE A 35 0.25 4.14 4.68
C PHE A 35 1.03 3.77 5.95
N HIS A 36 2.36 3.93 5.96
CA HIS A 36 3.14 3.56 7.17
C HIS A 36 2.90 4.52 8.33
N ARG A 37 2.57 5.79 8.06
CA ARG A 37 2.13 6.72 9.12
C ARG A 37 0.83 6.24 9.75
N GLN A 38 -0.17 5.87 8.93
CA GLN A 38 -1.44 5.33 9.41
C GLN A 38 -1.26 4.00 10.14
N LEU A 39 -0.47 3.09 9.57
CA LEU A 39 -0.15 1.79 10.17
C LEU A 39 0.41 1.97 11.59
N PHE A 40 1.34 2.90 11.78
CA PHE A 40 1.89 3.18 13.10
C PHE A 40 0.87 3.86 14.02
N CYS A 41 0.13 4.86 13.53
CA CYS A 41 -0.91 5.53 14.31
C CYS A 41 -2.10 4.63 14.68
N TRP A 42 -2.24 3.47 14.04
CA TRP A 42 -3.26 2.45 14.35
C TRP A 42 -2.69 1.26 15.11
N LEU A 43 -1.47 1.36 15.67
CA LEU A 43 -0.82 0.27 16.40
C LEU A 43 -1.74 -0.35 17.47
N ASP A 44 -2.44 0.50 18.23
CA ASP A 44 -3.43 0.12 19.25
C ASP A 44 -4.59 -0.72 18.71
N LYS A 45 -4.90 -0.62 17.41
CA LYS A 45 -6.00 -1.34 16.77
C LYS A 45 -5.61 -2.72 16.27
N TRP A 46 -4.33 -2.98 16.04
CA TRP A 46 -3.89 -4.23 15.40
C TRP A 46 -2.81 -5.00 16.15
N VAL A 47 -2.15 -4.42 17.16
CA VAL A 47 -1.04 -5.08 17.88
C VAL A 47 -1.47 -6.38 18.57
N ASP A 48 -2.71 -6.45 19.06
CA ASP A 48 -3.24 -7.62 19.78
C ASP A 48 -4.00 -8.61 18.87
N LEU A 49 -4.09 -8.34 17.57
CA LEU A 49 -4.81 -9.20 16.64
C LEU A 49 -4.01 -10.46 16.33
N SER A 50 -4.70 -11.61 16.32
CA SER A 50 -4.13 -12.85 15.79
C SER A 50 -4.28 -12.91 14.28
N MET A 51 -3.48 -13.76 13.61
CA MET A 51 -3.66 -14.03 12.18
C MET A 51 -5.04 -14.62 11.84
N ALA A 52 -5.72 -15.26 12.80
CA ALA A 52 -7.08 -15.76 12.61
C ALA A 52 -8.09 -14.61 12.55
N ASP A 53 -7.93 -13.58 13.38
CA ASP A 53 -8.76 -12.37 13.35
C ASP A 53 -8.59 -11.61 12.03
N ILE A 54 -7.34 -11.51 11.53
CA ILE A 54 -7.04 -10.88 10.24
C ILE A 54 -7.81 -11.58 9.11
N ARG A 55 -7.77 -12.92 9.03
CA ARG A 55 -8.48 -13.67 7.98
C ARG A 55 -10.00 -13.49 8.04
N ARG A 56 -10.58 -13.46 9.24
CA ARG A 56 -12.02 -13.17 9.43
C ARG A 56 -12.38 -11.78 8.91
N MET A 57 -11.58 -10.76 9.24
CA MET A 57 -11.81 -9.39 8.76
C MET A 57 -11.64 -9.25 7.25
N GLU A 58 -10.69 -9.98 6.63
CA GLU A 58 -10.52 -10.03 5.17
C GLU A 58 -11.78 -10.59 4.48
N GLU A 59 -12.37 -11.67 5.02
CA GLU A 59 -13.63 -12.23 4.50
C GLU A 59 -14.82 -11.27 4.66
N GLU A 60 -14.92 -10.59 5.80
CA GLU A 60 -15.94 -9.57 6.06
C GLU A 60 -15.81 -8.39 5.09
N THR A 61 -14.59 -7.87 4.91
CA THR A 61 -14.30 -6.77 3.98
C THR A 61 -14.59 -7.15 2.53
N GLN A 62 -14.27 -8.38 2.13
CA GLN A 62 -14.56 -8.88 0.78
C GLN A 62 -16.07 -8.99 0.50
N LYS A 63 -16.88 -9.30 1.51
CA LYS A 63 -18.34 -9.40 1.39
C LYS A 63 -19.04 -8.04 1.27
N GLY A 64 -18.31 -6.94 1.39
CA GLY A 64 -18.80 -5.60 1.10
C GLY A 64 -19.76 -5.06 2.14
N VAL A 65 -19.33 -5.03 3.41
CA VAL A 65 -19.86 -4.04 4.36
C VAL A 65 -19.28 -2.66 4.02
#